data_AF-A0A0Q6G0M2-F1
#
_entry.id   AF-A0A0Q6G0M2-F1
#
_cell.length_a   1.000
_cell.length_b   1.000
_cell.length_c   1.000
_cell.angle_alpha   90.00
_cell.angle_beta   90.00
_cell.angle_gamma   90.00
#
_symmetry.space_group_name_H-M   'P 1'
#
loop_
_entity.id
_entity.type
_entity.pdbx_description
1 polymer ?
#
loop_
_entity_poly.entity_id
_entity_poly.type
_entity_poly.pdbx_seq_one_letter_code
_entity_poly.pdbx_strand_id
1 'polypeptide(L)'
;MRTRVSTSVALSIAAVLALAACTGSPDPGPSVSSPTPTAVADPTNLSELERAVIDEGLVDSASFQVDMGQGSTLTIQLFWDDVPSAADQLAAFTEVDRRIDELPDRRPEATQIVLSTTRPDGGFSGIQTGYDPGTEVLAGMLEAVDGTACHSANLARRDTGDGSGERAILDLRCSVEAKDVVGLAGSYDEVTGLGTGIAGVDATTWEVSIQRRSTSEALLRLDAGPVDGRQQVLVDAMTTAVGAGAARLTVIDSGTSVVVAGFADAGQSGLCTTLVDQMTAAGVERASARMQLRDAQDWACNLNP
;
A
#
# COMPACT_ATOMS: atom_id res chain seq x y z
N MET A 1 1.16 33.98 29.50
CA MET A 1 2.03 35.17 29.55
C MET A 1 3.46 34.69 29.41
N ARG A 2 4.24 35.24 28.45
CA ARG A 2 5.64 34.93 28.07
C ARG A 2 5.85 33.63 27.25
N THR A 3 6.58 33.58 26.14
CA THR A 3 7.13 34.56 25.18
C THR A 3 7.47 33.74 23.93
N ARG A 4 7.08 34.18 22.73
CA ARG A 4 7.57 33.62 21.44
C ARG A 4 8.99 34.10 21.20
N VAL A 5 9.87 33.23 20.70
CA VAL A 5 11.13 33.64 20.06
C VAL A 5 11.13 33.06 18.65
N SER A 6 10.88 33.93 17.68
CA SER A 6 11.13 33.70 16.26
C SER A 6 12.59 34.01 15.97
N THR A 7 13.27 33.12 15.26
CA THR A 7 14.61 33.38 14.73
C THR A 7 14.54 33.32 13.21
N SER A 8 14.47 34.49 12.59
CA SER A 8 14.61 34.69 11.15
C SER A 8 16.10 34.76 10.81
N VAL A 9 16.58 33.95 9.87
CA VAL A 9 17.93 34.08 9.29
C VAL A 9 17.81 34.80 7.96
N ALA A 10 18.58 35.88 7.84
CA ALA A 10 18.53 36.86 6.77
C ALA A 10 19.28 36.41 5.51
N LEU A 11 18.64 36.65 4.36
CA LEU A 11 19.24 36.65 3.02
C LEU A 11 20.33 37.73 2.94
N SER A 12 21.56 37.36 2.58
CA SER A 12 22.64 38.30 2.28
C SER A 12 22.71 38.52 0.77
N ILE A 13 22.23 39.69 0.32
CA ILE A 13 22.40 40.20 -1.04
C ILE A 13 23.67 41.04 -1.05
N ALA A 14 24.71 40.61 -1.77
CA ALA A 14 25.89 41.41 -2.03
C ALA A 14 25.76 42.08 -3.40
N ALA A 15 25.57 43.41 -3.38
CA ALA A 15 25.68 44.28 -4.55
C ALA A 15 27.16 44.60 -4.80
N VAL A 16 27.63 44.45 -6.04
CA VAL A 16 28.97 44.89 -6.47
C VAL A 16 28.83 46.10 -7.37
N LEU A 17 29.52 47.18 -6.98
CA LEU A 17 29.63 48.45 -7.67
C LEU A 17 30.32 48.32 -9.03
N ALA A 18 29.80 49.06 -10.01
CA ALA A 18 30.49 49.39 -11.25
C ALA A 18 31.43 50.60 -11.05
N LEU A 19 32.67 50.48 -11.54
CA LEU A 19 33.56 51.59 -11.85
C LEU A 19 34.20 51.33 -13.21
N ALA A 20 34.17 52.34 -14.08
CA ALA A 20 34.60 52.31 -15.46
C ALA A 20 36.00 52.94 -15.68
N ALA A 21 36.58 52.62 -16.85
CA ALA A 21 37.76 53.20 -17.54
C ALA A 21 39.16 52.74 -17.03
N CYS A 22 40.19 52.45 -17.84
CA CYS A 22 40.41 52.57 -19.30
C CYS A 22 41.68 51.78 -19.74
N THR A 23 41.75 51.41 -21.03
CA THR A 23 42.94 51.15 -21.91
C THR A 23 43.82 49.89 -21.73
N GLY A 24 43.85 49.04 -22.77
CA GLY A 24 44.93 48.07 -23.06
C GLY A 24 44.43 46.72 -23.59
N SER A 25 44.76 46.37 -24.84
CA SER A 25 44.53 45.05 -25.47
C SER A 25 45.69 44.80 -26.46
N PRO A 26 46.11 43.56 -26.81
CA PRO A 26 45.65 42.25 -26.36
C PRO A 26 46.77 41.32 -25.83
N ASP A 27 46.43 40.36 -24.97
CA ASP A 27 47.18 39.09 -24.84
C ASP A 27 46.16 37.97 -24.57
N PRO A 28 46.07 36.91 -25.39
CA PRO A 28 45.03 35.90 -25.24
C PRO A 28 45.45 34.87 -24.18
N GLY A 29 45.07 35.13 -22.93
CA GLY A 29 45.03 34.08 -21.91
C GLY A 29 44.00 33.02 -22.31
N PRO A 30 44.22 31.72 -22.00
CA PRO A 30 43.31 30.66 -22.41
C PRO A 30 41.92 30.92 -21.83
N SER A 31 40.95 31.11 -22.73
CA SER A 31 39.53 31.14 -22.39
C SER A 31 39.18 29.82 -21.71
N VAL A 32 39.02 29.87 -20.39
CA VAL A 32 38.36 28.81 -19.65
C VAL A 32 36.89 28.93 -20.02
N SER A 33 36.48 28.26 -21.10
CA SER A 33 35.07 28.06 -21.40
C SER A 33 34.49 27.24 -20.28
N SER A 34 33.77 27.89 -19.35
CA SER A 34 32.81 27.19 -18.51
C SER A 34 31.87 26.43 -19.46
N PRO A 35 31.66 25.12 -19.28
CA PRO A 35 30.70 24.42 -20.11
C PRO A 35 29.34 25.06 -19.87
N THR A 36 28.76 25.67 -20.92
CA THR A 36 27.34 25.97 -20.95
C THR A 36 26.62 24.67 -20.65
N PRO A 37 25.75 24.59 -19.63
CA PRO A 37 24.95 23.40 -19.43
C PRO A 37 24.17 23.18 -20.74
N THR A 38 24.45 22.07 -21.41
CA THR A 38 23.64 21.62 -22.53
C THR A 38 22.22 21.54 -21.99
N ALA A 39 21.30 22.35 -22.54
CA ALA A 39 19.89 22.21 -22.23
C ALA A 39 19.52 20.75 -22.50
N VAL A 40 19.08 20.04 -21.45
CA VAL A 40 18.56 18.69 -21.59
C VAL A 40 17.39 18.82 -22.56
N ALA A 41 17.49 18.14 -23.71
CA ALA A 41 16.41 18.17 -24.68
C ALA A 41 15.17 17.54 -24.03
N ASP A 42 14.00 18.16 -24.24
CA ASP A 42 12.75 17.59 -23.75
C ASP A 42 12.56 16.18 -24.33
N PRO A 43 12.17 15.20 -23.52
CA PRO A 43 12.02 13.82 -23.96
C PRO A 43 10.95 13.72 -25.03
N THR A 44 11.22 12.94 -26.08
CA THR A 44 10.30 12.77 -27.22
C THR A 44 9.62 11.40 -27.24
N ASN A 45 10.01 10.50 -26.33
CA ASN A 45 9.44 9.17 -26.17
C ASN A 45 9.56 8.68 -24.72
N LEU A 46 8.87 7.59 -24.37
CA LEU A 46 8.85 7.02 -23.03
C LEU A 46 10.24 6.64 -22.51
N SER A 47 11.11 6.05 -23.34
CA SER A 47 12.46 5.64 -22.92
C SER A 47 13.40 6.82 -22.66
N GLU A 48 13.21 7.95 -23.35
CA GLU A 48 13.92 9.20 -23.01
C GLU A 48 13.40 9.78 -21.71
N LEU A 49 12.08 9.75 -21.50
CA LEU A 49 11.46 10.22 -20.26
C LEU A 49 11.88 9.38 -19.05
N GLU A 50 11.95 8.05 -19.17
CA GLU A 50 12.48 7.16 -18.12
C GLU A 50 13.87 7.58 -17.65
N ARG A 51 14.77 7.89 -18.59
CA ARG A 51 16.13 8.34 -18.25
C ARG A 51 16.11 9.71 -17.60
N ALA A 52 15.33 10.64 -18.13
CA ALA A 52 15.23 11.99 -17.59
C ALA A 52 14.75 11.99 -16.12
N VAL A 53 13.71 11.20 -15.80
CA VAL A 53 13.18 11.16 -14.43
C VAL A 53 14.18 10.56 -13.42
N ILE A 54 15.01 9.61 -13.87
CA ILE A 54 16.09 9.03 -13.05
C ILE A 54 17.26 10.02 -12.91
N ASP A 55 17.72 10.63 -14.02
CA ASP A 55 18.85 11.57 -14.03
C ASP A 55 18.57 12.84 -13.21
N GLU A 56 17.31 13.27 -13.17
CA GLU A 56 16.83 14.38 -12.35
C GLU A 56 16.62 13.99 -10.86
N GLY A 57 16.71 12.71 -10.53
CA GLY A 57 16.57 12.21 -9.17
C GLY A 57 15.14 12.25 -8.64
N LEU A 58 14.11 12.20 -9.50
CA LEU A 58 12.73 12.05 -9.05
C LEU A 58 12.51 10.66 -8.44
N VAL A 59 13.19 9.66 -8.99
CA VAL A 59 13.12 8.24 -8.62
C VAL A 59 14.48 7.58 -8.80
N ASP A 60 14.73 6.48 -8.10
CA ASP A 60 15.96 5.68 -8.27
C ASP A 60 15.86 4.76 -9.49
N SER A 61 14.65 4.34 -9.85
CA SER A 61 14.37 3.59 -11.06
C SER A 61 12.97 3.88 -11.60
N ALA A 62 12.82 3.86 -12.93
CA ALA A 62 11.56 4.04 -13.64
C ALA A 62 11.39 2.97 -14.72
N SER A 63 10.14 2.58 -14.99
CA SER A 63 9.79 1.74 -16.13
C SER A 63 8.41 2.13 -16.66
N PHE A 64 8.34 2.52 -17.92
CA PHE A 64 7.16 2.94 -18.66
C PHE A 64 6.95 2.00 -19.85
N GLN A 65 5.93 1.15 -19.74
CA GLN A 65 5.70 0.09 -20.72
C GLN A 65 4.30 0.18 -21.30
N VAL A 66 4.18 0.00 -22.62
CA VAL A 66 2.88 -0.12 -23.29
C VAL A 66 2.67 -1.58 -23.66
N ASP A 67 1.67 -2.21 -23.04
CA ASP A 67 1.15 -3.50 -23.49
C ASP A 67 0.15 -3.26 -24.63
N MET A 68 0.38 -3.91 -25.78
CA MET A 68 -0.42 -3.79 -26.99
C MET A 68 -1.43 -4.95 -27.14
N GLY A 69 -1.75 -5.67 -26.06
CA GLY A 69 -2.75 -6.73 -25.99
C GLY A 69 -4.20 -6.26 -26.22
N GLN A 70 -5.18 -6.96 -25.62
CA GLN A 70 -6.58 -6.52 -25.69
C GLN A 70 -6.78 -5.28 -24.80
N GLY A 71 -6.81 -4.11 -25.45
CA GLY A 71 -6.81 -2.82 -24.78
C GLY A 71 -5.37 -2.39 -24.49
N SER A 72 -4.87 -1.45 -25.28
CA SER A 72 -3.53 -0.90 -25.04
C SER A 72 -3.47 -0.32 -23.62
N THR A 73 -2.50 -0.74 -22.82
CA THR A 73 -2.35 -0.31 -21.42
C THR A 73 -0.95 0.24 -21.20
N LEU A 74 -0.86 1.47 -20.68
CA LEU A 74 0.39 2.04 -20.18
C LEU A 74 0.60 1.61 -18.73
N THR A 75 1.75 1.04 -18.41
CA THR A 75 2.16 0.78 -17.03
C THR A 75 3.25 1.78 -16.64
N ILE A 76 2.98 2.61 -15.64
CA ILE A 76 3.91 3.56 -15.06
C ILE A 76 4.43 2.96 -13.77
N GLN A 77 5.72 2.62 -13.72
CA GLN A 77 6.38 2.11 -12.51
C GLN A 77 7.44 3.10 -12.05
N LEU A 78 7.28 3.57 -10.82
CA LEU A 78 8.22 4.46 -10.13
C LEU A 78 8.74 3.74 -8.89
N PHE A 79 10.06 3.81 -8.70
CA PHE A 79 10.75 3.04 -7.69
C PHE A 79 11.77 3.86 -6.91
N TRP A 80 11.78 3.68 -5.60
CA TRP A 80 12.74 4.30 -4.69
C TRP A 80 13.45 3.25 -3.83
N ASP A 81 14.74 3.45 -3.60
CA ASP A 81 15.56 2.65 -2.70
C ASP A 81 15.18 2.94 -1.24
N ASP A 82 15.03 4.23 -0.90
CA ASP A 82 14.53 4.72 0.38
C ASP A 82 13.11 5.30 0.19
N VAL A 83 12.16 4.89 1.02
CA VAL A 83 10.75 5.28 0.89
C VAL A 83 10.60 6.80 1.10
N PRO A 84 10.16 7.57 0.09
CA PRO A 84 9.82 8.97 0.26
C PRO A 84 8.49 9.11 1.00
N SER A 85 8.19 10.31 1.50
CA SER A 85 6.85 10.57 2.06
C SER A 85 5.76 10.34 1.01
N ALA A 86 4.54 10.02 1.45
CA ALA A 86 3.37 9.92 0.55
C ALA A 86 3.23 11.15 -0.37
N ALA A 87 3.47 12.34 0.16
CA ALA A 87 3.39 13.59 -0.60
C ALA A 87 4.46 13.67 -1.70
N ASP A 88 5.69 13.24 -1.41
CA ASP A 88 6.78 13.27 -2.38
C ASP A 88 6.56 12.22 -3.49
N GLN A 89 6.08 11.03 -3.13
CA GLN A 89 5.71 9.99 -4.10
C GLN A 89 4.59 10.48 -5.05
N LEU A 90 3.56 11.13 -4.50
CA LEU A 90 2.47 11.69 -5.29
C LEU A 90 2.94 12.85 -6.20
N ALA A 91 3.82 13.71 -5.70
CA ALA A 91 4.40 14.81 -6.48
C ALA A 91 5.24 14.29 -7.64
N ALA A 92 6.09 13.28 -7.39
CA ALA A 92 6.87 12.63 -8.44
C ALA A 92 5.97 11.98 -9.49
N PHE A 93 4.94 11.23 -9.08
CA PHE A 93 3.98 10.67 -10.01
C PHE A 93 3.27 11.75 -10.85
N THR A 94 2.77 12.80 -10.21
CA THR A 94 2.05 13.88 -10.91
C THR A 94 2.92 14.57 -11.96
N GLU A 95 4.21 14.75 -11.66
CA GLU A 95 5.17 15.31 -12.60
C GLU A 95 5.46 14.36 -13.76
N VAL A 96 5.64 13.06 -13.50
CA VAL A 96 5.82 12.05 -14.54
C VAL A 96 4.59 11.96 -15.43
N ASP A 97 3.40 11.91 -14.84
CA ASP A 97 2.12 11.83 -15.54
C ASP A 97 1.91 13.02 -16.49
N ARG A 98 2.20 14.24 -16.00
CA ARG A 98 2.18 15.46 -16.82
C ARG A 98 3.14 15.37 -18.01
N ARG A 99 4.36 14.88 -17.81
CA ARG A 99 5.37 14.75 -18.88
C ARG A 99 5.00 13.68 -19.90
N ILE A 100 4.34 12.60 -19.47
CA ILE A 100 3.82 11.57 -20.38
C ILE A 100 2.77 12.17 -21.32
N ASP A 101 1.90 13.04 -20.82
CA ASP A 101 0.88 13.72 -21.63
C ASP A 101 1.46 14.73 -22.64
N GLU A 102 2.70 15.17 -22.44
CA GLU A 102 3.43 16.07 -23.34
C GLU A 102 4.17 15.33 -24.47
N LEU A 103 4.29 14.01 -24.37
CA LEU A 103 4.92 13.21 -25.42
C LEU A 103 4.08 13.24 -26.71
N PRO A 104 4.75 13.18 -27.89
CA PRO A 104 4.05 13.18 -29.18
C PRO A 104 3.23 11.89 -29.41
N ASP A 105 3.56 10.81 -28.72
CA ASP A 105 2.86 9.53 -28.83
C ASP A 105 1.52 9.57 -28.09
N ARG A 106 0.48 9.00 -28.70
CA ARG A 106 -0.84 8.94 -28.06
C ARG A 106 -0.79 8.01 -26.85
N ARG A 107 -1.13 8.56 -25.68
CA ARG A 107 -1.31 7.78 -24.45
C ARG A 107 -2.39 6.70 -24.64
N PRO A 108 -2.12 5.44 -24.22
CA PRO A 108 -3.12 4.38 -24.17
C PRO A 108 -4.33 4.76 -23.32
N GLU A 109 -5.49 4.18 -23.61
CA GLU A 109 -6.75 4.48 -22.90
C GLU A 109 -6.73 4.01 -21.43
N ALA A 110 -6.03 2.90 -21.16
CA ALA A 110 -5.83 2.40 -19.81
C ALA A 110 -4.42 2.75 -19.32
N THR A 111 -4.32 3.18 -18.06
CA THR A 111 -3.05 3.35 -17.37
C THR A 111 -3.08 2.54 -16.06
N GLN A 112 -2.00 1.85 -15.76
CA GLN A 112 -1.72 1.21 -14.48
C GLN A 112 -0.57 1.93 -13.80
N ILE A 113 -0.65 2.08 -12.49
CA ILE A 113 0.33 2.84 -11.72
C ILE A 113 0.91 1.92 -10.65
N VAL A 114 2.23 1.90 -10.55
CA VAL A 114 2.97 1.20 -9.51
C VAL A 114 3.94 2.18 -8.89
N LEU A 115 3.72 2.55 -7.63
CA LEU A 115 4.65 3.35 -6.84
C LEU A 115 5.19 2.43 -5.75
N SER A 116 6.48 2.14 -5.79
CA SER A 116 7.01 1.06 -4.94
C SER A 116 8.42 1.31 -4.45
N THR A 117 8.82 0.55 -3.43
CA THR A 117 10.11 0.68 -2.79
C THR A 117 10.74 -0.68 -2.55
N THR A 118 12.07 -0.73 -2.43
CA THR A 118 12.75 -1.99 -2.09
C THR A 118 12.43 -2.38 -0.66
N ARG A 119 11.83 -3.56 -0.44
CA ARG A 119 11.87 -4.17 0.89
C ARG A 119 13.17 -4.95 1.07
N PRO A 120 13.79 -4.91 2.27
CA PRO A 120 14.96 -5.74 2.59
C PRO A 120 14.72 -7.25 2.43
N ASP A 121 13.46 -7.71 2.50
CA ASP A 121 13.06 -9.10 2.34
C ASP A 121 12.66 -9.47 0.90
N GLY A 122 12.83 -8.56 -0.06
CA GLY A 122 12.51 -8.78 -1.49
C GLY A 122 11.01 -8.78 -1.80
N GLY A 123 10.16 -8.43 -0.83
CA GLY A 123 8.72 -8.25 -1.05
C GLY A 123 8.37 -6.91 -1.70
N PHE A 124 7.15 -6.79 -2.21
CA PHE A 124 6.58 -5.52 -2.65
C PHE A 124 6.22 -4.63 -1.46
N SER A 125 6.61 -3.36 -1.48
CA SER A 125 6.04 -2.30 -0.64
C SER A 125 5.68 -1.11 -1.48
N GLY A 126 4.49 -0.54 -1.24
CA GLY A 126 3.97 0.59 -1.99
C GLY A 126 2.55 0.34 -2.50
N ILE A 127 2.18 1.02 -3.57
CA ILE A 127 0.83 0.98 -4.13
C ILE A 127 0.83 0.50 -5.57
N GLN A 128 -0.23 -0.20 -5.95
CA GLN A 128 -0.48 -0.65 -7.31
C GLN A 128 -1.95 -0.39 -7.68
N THR A 129 -2.19 0.04 -8.91
CA THR A 129 -3.54 0.24 -9.44
C THR A 129 -3.73 -0.51 -10.75
N GLY A 130 -4.90 -1.13 -10.93
CA GLY A 130 -5.30 -1.78 -12.18
C GLY A 130 -5.84 -0.82 -13.25
N TYR A 131 -6.04 0.45 -12.89
CA TYR A 131 -6.50 1.55 -13.73
C TYR A 131 -5.98 2.88 -13.14
N ASP A 132 -6.12 4.00 -13.84
CA ASP A 132 -5.81 5.32 -13.29
C ASP A 132 -6.97 5.79 -12.42
N PRO A 133 -6.80 5.87 -11.09
CA PRO A 133 -7.89 6.23 -10.20
C PRO A 133 -7.93 7.74 -9.93
N GLY A 134 -7.02 8.53 -10.51
CA GLY A 134 -6.85 9.94 -10.21
C GLY A 134 -6.03 10.20 -8.94
N THR A 135 -5.54 11.44 -8.81
CA THR A 135 -4.60 11.84 -7.75
C THR A 135 -5.18 11.77 -6.34
N GLU A 136 -6.48 12.03 -6.17
CA GLU A 136 -7.15 11.97 -4.86
C GLU A 136 -7.15 10.55 -4.29
N VAL A 137 -7.44 9.55 -5.13
CA VAL A 137 -7.42 8.14 -4.73
C VAL A 137 -6.00 7.67 -4.46
N LEU A 138 -5.04 8.05 -5.32
CA LEU A 138 -3.63 7.73 -5.10
C LEU A 138 -3.11 8.30 -3.79
N ALA A 139 -3.49 9.53 -3.45
CA ALA A 139 -3.15 10.14 -2.16
C ALA A 139 -3.69 9.32 -0.99
N GLY A 140 -4.97 8.96 -1.02
CA GLY A 140 -5.58 8.11 0.02
C GLY A 140 -4.95 6.72 0.13
N MET A 141 -4.55 6.12 -0.99
CA MET A 141 -3.83 4.84 -0.99
C MET A 141 -2.43 4.97 -0.37
N LEU A 142 -1.70 6.04 -0.68
CA LEU A 142 -0.38 6.32 -0.10
C LEU A 142 -0.48 6.59 1.40
N GLU A 143 -1.47 7.35 1.85
CA GLU A 143 -1.73 7.58 3.28
C GLU A 143 -2.09 6.29 4.03
N ALA A 144 -2.75 5.33 3.37
CA ALA A 144 -3.06 4.04 3.97
C ALA A 144 -1.82 3.16 4.23
N VAL A 145 -0.70 3.41 3.54
CA VAL A 145 0.54 2.63 3.68
C VAL A 145 1.67 3.40 4.37
N ASP A 146 1.75 4.72 4.22
CA ASP A 146 2.86 5.54 4.72
C ASP A 146 2.86 5.59 6.25
N GLY A 147 3.89 5.01 6.87
CA GLY A 147 4.05 4.96 8.32
C GLY A 147 3.00 4.13 9.07
N THR A 148 2.23 3.29 8.37
CA THR A 148 1.17 2.44 8.97
C THR A 148 1.62 0.98 9.11
N ALA A 149 0.73 0.14 9.66
CA ALA A 149 0.94 -1.32 9.68
C ALA A 149 0.84 -1.96 8.28
N CYS A 150 0.29 -1.25 7.29
CA CYS A 150 0.09 -1.76 5.93
C CYS A 150 1.26 -1.35 5.04
N HIS A 151 1.89 -2.32 4.39
CA HIS A 151 3.06 -2.08 3.55
C HIS A 151 2.71 -2.07 2.06
N SER A 152 1.52 -2.53 1.69
CA SER A 152 1.08 -2.59 0.31
C SER A 152 -0.41 -2.30 0.17
N ALA A 153 -0.75 -1.56 -0.89
CA ALA A 153 -2.12 -1.34 -1.32
C ALA A 153 -2.30 -1.71 -2.80
N ASN A 154 -3.38 -2.41 -3.15
CA ASN A 154 -3.71 -2.75 -4.52
C ASN A 154 -5.16 -2.36 -4.82
N LEU A 155 -5.37 -1.51 -5.82
CA LEU A 155 -6.69 -1.09 -6.26
C LEU A 155 -7.06 -1.76 -7.58
N ALA A 156 -8.17 -2.49 -7.59
CA ALA A 156 -8.68 -3.14 -8.80
C ALA A 156 -10.19 -3.01 -8.92
N ARG A 157 -10.71 -3.09 -10.15
CA ARG A 157 -12.14 -3.28 -10.40
C ARG A 157 -12.47 -4.77 -10.43
N ARG A 158 -13.50 -5.17 -9.69
CA ARG A 158 -13.94 -6.57 -9.63
C ARG A 158 -15.46 -6.63 -9.64
N ASP A 159 -16.01 -7.56 -10.42
CA ASP A 159 -17.41 -7.95 -10.30
C ASP A 159 -17.55 -8.87 -9.08
N THR A 160 -18.33 -8.43 -8.09
CA THR A 160 -18.60 -9.17 -6.86
C THR A 160 -19.67 -10.26 -7.04
N GLY A 161 -20.29 -10.37 -8.22
CA GLY A 161 -21.30 -11.38 -8.55
C GLY A 161 -22.66 -11.15 -7.88
N ASP A 162 -22.84 -9.99 -7.23
CA ASP A 162 -24.09 -9.57 -6.58
C ASP A 162 -25.02 -8.78 -7.54
N GLY A 163 -24.62 -8.63 -8.80
CA GLY A 163 -25.36 -7.89 -9.81
C GLY A 163 -25.22 -6.36 -9.73
N SER A 164 -24.36 -5.84 -8.84
CA SER A 164 -24.05 -4.40 -8.75
C SER A 164 -23.04 -3.93 -9.81
N GLY A 165 -22.44 -4.86 -10.55
CA GLY A 165 -21.42 -4.59 -11.56
C GLY A 165 -20.01 -4.58 -10.98
N GLU A 166 -19.07 -3.97 -11.71
CA GLU A 166 -17.71 -3.83 -11.24
C GLU A 166 -17.61 -2.78 -10.13
N ARG A 167 -16.90 -3.16 -9.06
CA ARG A 167 -16.62 -2.30 -7.90
C ARG A 167 -15.12 -2.07 -7.75
N ALA A 168 -14.74 -0.86 -7.36
CA ALA A 168 -13.38 -0.51 -6.99
C ALA A 168 -13.06 -1.06 -5.59
N ILE A 169 -12.21 -2.08 -5.55
CA ILE A 169 -11.81 -2.76 -4.31
C ILE A 169 -10.33 -2.45 -4.04
N LEU A 170 -10.07 -1.89 -2.86
CA LEU A 170 -8.74 -1.66 -2.32
C LEU A 170 -8.33 -2.83 -1.41
N ASP A 171 -7.30 -3.56 -1.78
CA ASP A 171 -6.72 -4.60 -0.91
C ASP A 171 -5.47 -4.06 -0.23
N LEU A 172 -5.46 -4.11 1.10
CA LEU A 172 -4.32 -3.74 1.92
C LEU A 172 -3.63 -4.99 2.48
N ARG A 173 -2.30 -5.04 2.37
CA ARG A 173 -1.49 -6.06 3.05
C ARG A 173 -0.76 -5.45 4.23
N CYS A 174 -1.00 -6.02 5.39
CA CYS A 174 -0.55 -5.45 6.65
C CYS A 174 0.22 -6.47 7.49
N SER A 175 1.19 -5.97 8.25
CA SER A 175 2.04 -6.78 9.11
C SER A 175 2.20 -6.08 10.45
N VAL A 176 1.60 -6.67 11.48
CA VAL A 176 1.57 -6.10 12.84
C VAL A 176 2.56 -6.78 13.76
N GLU A 177 3.02 -6.04 14.77
CA GLU A 177 3.84 -6.59 15.84
C GLU A 177 2.95 -7.36 16.84
N ALA A 178 2.89 -8.68 16.67
CA ALA A 178 2.15 -9.56 17.56
C ALA A 178 2.98 -10.82 17.91
N LYS A 179 2.71 -11.42 19.07
CA LYS A 179 3.38 -12.65 19.50
C LYS A 179 2.71 -13.92 18.98
N ASP A 180 1.40 -13.86 18.79
CA ASP A 180 0.52 -14.96 18.43
C ASP A 180 -0.75 -14.42 17.75
N VAL A 181 -1.67 -15.32 17.40
CA VAL A 181 -2.93 -14.98 16.72
C VAL A 181 -3.90 -14.19 17.62
N VAL A 182 -3.76 -14.26 18.95
CA VAL A 182 -4.59 -13.44 19.87
C VAL A 182 -4.14 -11.98 19.77
N GLY A 183 -2.83 -11.74 19.77
CA GLY A 183 -2.27 -10.42 19.50
C GLY A 183 -2.63 -9.90 18.10
N LEU A 184 -2.65 -10.78 17.09
CA LEU A 184 -3.10 -10.43 15.74
C LEU A 184 -4.58 -10.02 15.71
N ALA A 185 -5.47 -10.75 16.41
CA ALA A 185 -6.87 -10.35 16.53
C ALA A 185 -7.04 -9.01 17.25
N GLY A 186 -6.13 -8.69 18.18
CA GLY A 186 -6.10 -7.43 18.91
C GLY A 186 -5.71 -6.21 18.07
N SER A 187 -5.27 -6.38 16.81
CA SER A 187 -4.97 -5.27 15.89
C SER A 187 -6.15 -4.92 14.96
N TYR A 188 -7.33 -5.52 15.17
CA TYR A 188 -8.47 -5.38 14.26
C TYR A 188 -8.90 -3.92 14.09
N ASP A 189 -9.12 -3.18 15.18
CA ASP A 189 -9.64 -1.80 15.11
C ASP A 189 -8.61 -0.85 14.49
N GLU A 190 -7.33 -1.05 14.81
CA GLU A 190 -6.21 -0.29 14.22
C GLU A 190 -6.16 -0.49 12.71
N VAL A 191 -6.23 -1.74 12.25
CA VAL A 191 -6.06 -2.05 10.83
C VAL A 191 -7.30 -1.70 10.00
N THR A 192 -8.51 -2.02 10.49
CA THR A 192 -9.76 -1.74 9.75
C THR A 192 -10.09 -0.27 9.61
N GLY A 193 -9.42 0.62 10.36
CA GLY A 193 -9.49 2.06 10.11
C GLY A 193 -8.74 2.51 8.86
N LEU A 194 -7.70 1.77 8.44
CA LEU A 194 -6.80 2.16 7.37
C LEU A 194 -7.45 1.99 5.98
N GLY A 195 -7.27 2.97 5.11
CA GLY A 195 -7.82 2.94 3.74
C GLY A 195 -9.33 3.08 3.64
N THR A 196 -10.02 3.37 4.75
CA THR A 196 -11.46 3.62 4.75
C THR A 196 -11.80 5.04 4.35
N GLY A 197 -12.94 5.23 3.68
CA GLY A 197 -13.44 6.56 3.32
C GLY A 197 -12.73 7.25 2.14
N ILE A 198 -11.84 6.54 1.42
CA ILE A 198 -11.23 7.06 0.20
C ILE A 198 -12.32 7.22 -0.88
N ALA A 199 -12.51 8.44 -1.37
CA ALA A 199 -13.51 8.74 -2.40
C ALA A 199 -13.26 7.88 -3.65
N GLY A 200 -14.30 7.26 -4.22
CA GLY A 200 -14.15 6.41 -5.41
C GLY A 200 -13.66 4.98 -5.15
N VAL A 201 -13.44 4.59 -3.89
CA VAL A 201 -13.22 3.20 -3.46
C VAL A 201 -14.52 2.66 -2.85
N ASP A 202 -15.04 1.56 -3.40
CA ASP A 202 -16.33 0.98 -2.99
C ASP A 202 -16.21 0.03 -1.80
N ALA A 203 -15.04 -0.57 -1.61
CA ALA A 203 -14.74 -1.48 -0.51
C ALA A 203 -13.23 -1.55 -0.25
N THR A 204 -12.87 -1.86 0.99
CA THR A 204 -11.50 -2.15 1.40
C THR A 204 -11.44 -3.53 2.01
N THR A 205 -10.40 -4.28 1.69
CA THR A 205 -10.07 -5.55 2.31
C THR A 205 -8.68 -5.50 2.91
N TRP A 206 -8.44 -6.26 3.97
CA TRP A 206 -7.16 -6.32 4.66
C TRP A 206 -6.70 -7.76 4.82
N GLU A 207 -5.46 -8.03 4.44
CA GLU A 207 -4.75 -9.26 4.74
C GLU A 207 -3.67 -8.96 5.79
N VAL A 208 -3.92 -9.38 7.04
CA VAL A 208 -3.11 -9.02 8.19
C VAL A 208 -2.33 -10.23 8.68
N SER A 209 -1.02 -10.03 8.82
CA SER A 209 -0.05 -11.04 9.22
C SER A 209 0.76 -10.59 10.43
N ILE A 210 1.41 -11.53 11.10
CA ILE A 210 2.40 -11.21 12.13
C ILE A 210 3.73 -10.90 11.44
N GLN A 211 4.37 -9.78 11.81
CA GLN A 211 5.66 -9.40 11.24
C GLN A 211 6.69 -10.52 11.34
N ARG A 212 7.45 -10.71 10.23
CA ARG A 212 8.51 -11.72 10.10
C ARG A 212 8.04 -13.16 10.29
N ARG A 213 6.74 -13.42 10.14
CA ARG A 213 6.17 -14.77 10.17
C ARG A 213 5.44 -15.10 8.88
N SER A 214 5.32 -16.40 8.60
CA SER A 214 4.49 -16.86 7.49
C SER A 214 3.01 -16.64 7.81
N THR A 215 2.23 -16.20 6.82
CA THR A 215 0.75 -16.18 6.90
C THR A 215 0.15 -17.55 7.16
N SER A 216 0.92 -18.62 6.93
CA SER A 216 0.50 -19.99 7.24
C SER A 216 0.54 -20.33 8.74
N GLU A 217 1.12 -19.47 9.58
CA GLU A 217 1.10 -19.60 11.05
C GLU A 217 -0.08 -18.87 11.69
N ALA A 218 -0.44 -17.70 11.18
CA ALA A 218 -1.59 -16.92 11.60
C ALA A 218 -1.96 -15.94 10.50
N LEU A 219 -3.26 -15.82 10.24
CA LEU A 219 -3.79 -14.90 9.24
C LEU A 219 -5.11 -14.30 9.72
N LEU A 220 -5.26 -13.00 9.59
CA LEU A 220 -6.52 -12.31 9.76
C LEU A 220 -6.87 -11.64 8.43
N ARG A 221 -7.93 -12.12 7.78
CA ARG A 221 -8.47 -11.57 6.54
C ARG A 221 -9.76 -10.84 6.85
N LEU A 222 -9.84 -9.58 6.47
CA LEU A 222 -10.95 -8.69 6.74
C LEU A 222 -11.50 -8.22 5.40
N ASP A 223 -12.69 -8.68 5.03
CA ASP A 223 -13.35 -8.37 3.76
C ASP A 223 -14.45 -7.30 3.92
N ALA A 224 -14.56 -6.70 5.11
CA ALA A 224 -15.50 -5.63 5.41
C ALA A 224 -14.87 -4.61 6.36
N GLY A 225 -15.40 -3.38 6.31
CA GLY A 225 -14.99 -2.28 7.19
C GLY A 225 -15.20 -2.55 8.68
N PRO A 226 -14.82 -1.59 9.54
CA PRO A 226 -14.84 -1.77 10.99
C PRO A 226 -16.25 -2.09 11.49
N VAL A 227 -16.35 -3.11 12.33
CA VAL A 227 -17.58 -3.48 13.03
C VAL A 227 -17.39 -3.26 14.53
N ASP A 228 -18.23 -2.43 15.13
CA ASP A 228 -18.13 -2.09 16.55
C ASP A 228 -18.10 -3.33 17.45
N GLY A 229 -17.11 -3.38 18.34
CA GLY A 229 -16.91 -4.48 19.29
C GLY A 229 -16.33 -5.77 18.68
N ARG A 230 -16.14 -5.84 17.36
CA ARG A 230 -15.65 -7.05 16.69
C ARG A 230 -14.26 -7.47 17.14
N GLN A 231 -13.37 -6.52 17.43
CA GLN A 231 -12.05 -6.83 17.97
C GLN A 231 -12.12 -7.74 19.21
N GLN A 232 -12.98 -7.41 20.18
CA GLN A 232 -13.11 -8.22 21.40
C GLN A 232 -13.63 -9.63 21.09
N VAL A 233 -14.60 -9.75 20.17
CA VAL A 233 -15.13 -11.05 19.72
C VAL A 233 -14.03 -11.92 19.13
N LEU A 234 -13.18 -11.35 18.27
CA LEU A 234 -12.08 -12.08 17.64
C LEU A 234 -11.00 -12.45 18.66
N VAL A 235 -10.64 -11.54 19.57
CA VAL A 235 -9.67 -11.80 20.66
C VAL A 235 -10.16 -12.95 21.54
N ASP A 236 -11.43 -12.94 21.95
CA ASP A 236 -11.99 -13.99 22.79
C ASP A 236 -12.04 -15.32 22.03
N ALA A 237 -12.43 -15.32 20.75
CA ALA A 237 -12.50 -16.55 19.94
C ALA A 237 -11.11 -17.16 19.74
N MET A 238 -10.10 -16.33 19.46
CA MET A 238 -8.71 -16.77 19.32
C MET A 238 -8.15 -17.29 20.65
N THR A 239 -8.49 -16.64 21.77
CA THR A 239 -8.10 -17.10 23.11
C THR A 239 -8.67 -18.48 23.40
N THR A 240 -9.96 -18.70 23.10
CA THR A 240 -10.61 -20.01 23.23
C THR A 240 -9.94 -21.06 22.35
N ALA A 241 -9.68 -20.76 21.07
CA ALA A 241 -9.05 -21.69 20.15
C ALA A 241 -7.63 -22.08 20.57
N VAL A 242 -6.80 -21.10 20.93
CA VAL A 242 -5.42 -21.33 21.42
C VAL A 242 -5.43 -22.09 22.75
N GLY A 243 -6.34 -21.74 23.68
CA GLY A 243 -6.50 -22.45 24.95
C GLY A 243 -6.89 -23.92 24.79
N ALA A 244 -7.56 -24.24 23.69
CA ALA A 244 -7.88 -25.61 23.30
C ALA A 244 -6.75 -26.31 22.52
N GLY A 245 -5.61 -25.64 22.26
CA GLY A 245 -4.48 -26.21 21.53
C GLY A 245 -4.60 -26.13 20.00
N ALA A 246 -5.52 -25.32 19.48
CA ALA A 246 -5.58 -25.06 18.05
C ALA A 246 -4.37 -24.25 17.57
N ALA A 247 -3.95 -24.44 16.31
CA ALA A 247 -2.82 -23.75 15.71
C ALA A 247 -3.05 -23.44 14.23
N ARG A 248 -2.15 -22.61 13.67
CA ARG A 248 -2.21 -22.15 12.27
C ARG A 248 -3.58 -21.56 11.96
N LEU A 249 -4.02 -20.69 12.85
CA LEU A 249 -5.37 -20.15 12.87
C LEU A 249 -5.51 -19.07 11.79
N THR A 250 -6.58 -19.16 11.01
CA THR A 250 -7.00 -18.16 10.05
C THR A 250 -8.38 -17.67 10.44
N VAL A 251 -8.54 -16.36 10.54
CA VAL A 251 -9.83 -15.71 10.73
C VAL A 251 -10.19 -14.98 9.45
N ILE A 252 -11.40 -15.18 8.96
CA ILE A 252 -11.97 -14.41 7.86
C ILE A 252 -13.20 -13.69 8.39
N ASP A 253 -13.20 -12.37 8.33
CA ASP A 253 -14.34 -11.52 8.72
C ASP A 253 -14.88 -10.79 7.50
N SER A 254 -16.13 -11.08 7.11
CA SER A 254 -16.81 -10.44 5.99
C SER A 254 -17.91 -9.48 6.46
N GLY A 255 -17.81 -8.98 7.70
CA GLY A 255 -18.77 -8.08 8.34
C GLY A 255 -19.93 -8.85 8.97
N THR A 256 -20.78 -9.45 8.13
CA THR A 256 -21.93 -10.26 8.59
C THR A 256 -21.54 -11.69 8.97
N SER A 257 -20.38 -12.17 8.53
CA SER A 257 -19.88 -13.50 8.87
C SER A 257 -18.46 -13.50 9.39
N VAL A 258 -18.20 -14.40 10.32
CA VAL A 258 -16.84 -14.72 10.78
C VAL A 258 -16.60 -16.21 10.61
N VAL A 259 -15.49 -16.55 9.98
CA VAL A 259 -15.00 -17.91 9.85
C VAL A 259 -13.69 -18.06 10.61
N VAL A 260 -13.66 -18.96 11.59
CA VAL A 260 -12.43 -19.38 12.27
C VAL A 260 -11.99 -20.72 11.69
N ALA A 261 -10.79 -20.77 11.14
CA ALA A 261 -10.19 -21.97 10.55
C ALA A 261 -8.82 -22.28 11.18
N GLY A 262 -8.42 -23.54 11.19
CA GLY A 262 -7.07 -23.91 11.65
C GLY A 262 -6.89 -25.41 11.80
N PHE A 263 -5.96 -25.79 12.67
CA PHE A 263 -5.66 -27.19 12.99
C PHE A 263 -5.83 -27.48 14.47
N ALA A 264 -6.19 -28.71 14.81
CA ALA A 264 -6.26 -29.22 16.18
C ALA A 264 -5.59 -30.59 16.31
N ASP A 265 -5.05 -30.90 17.50
CA ASP A 265 -4.27 -32.12 17.77
C ASP A 265 -5.11 -33.34 18.14
N ALA A 266 -6.34 -33.11 18.60
CA ALA A 266 -7.31 -34.16 18.88
C ALA A 266 -8.67 -33.72 18.32
N GLY A 267 -9.55 -34.68 18.02
CA GLY A 267 -10.93 -34.36 17.65
C GLY A 267 -11.61 -33.60 18.78
N GLN A 268 -11.96 -32.34 18.55
CA GLN A 268 -12.59 -31.47 19.54
C GLN A 268 -14.02 -31.20 19.12
N SER A 269 -14.87 -32.21 19.34
CA SER A 269 -16.29 -32.17 18.96
C SER A 269 -17.07 -31.00 19.61
N GLY A 270 -16.50 -30.37 20.64
CA GLY A 270 -17.04 -29.15 21.26
C GLY A 270 -16.40 -27.84 20.81
N LEU A 271 -15.15 -27.81 20.31
CA LEU A 271 -14.45 -26.54 20.04
C LEU A 271 -15.18 -25.71 18.99
N CYS A 272 -15.51 -26.31 17.84
CA CYS A 272 -16.21 -25.58 16.79
C CYS A 272 -17.57 -25.06 17.28
N THR A 273 -18.30 -25.85 18.08
CA THR A 273 -19.55 -25.42 18.72
C THR A 273 -19.32 -24.26 19.68
N THR A 274 -18.32 -24.35 20.58
CA THR A 274 -17.98 -23.27 21.51
C THR A 274 -17.62 -21.98 20.77
N LEU A 275 -16.82 -22.06 19.71
CA LEU A 275 -16.45 -20.89 18.91
C LEU A 275 -17.67 -20.26 18.22
N VAL A 276 -18.52 -21.07 17.60
CA VAL A 276 -19.74 -20.59 16.93
C VAL A 276 -20.71 -19.99 17.95
N ASP A 277 -21.01 -20.69 19.05
CA ASP A 277 -21.90 -20.20 20.10
C ASP A 277 -21.41 -18.89 20.69
N GLN A 278 -20.09 -18.78 20.94
CA GLN A 278 -19.47 -17.57 21.46
C GLN A 278 -19.59 -16.40 20.48
N MET A 279 -19.28 -16.60 19.20
CA MET A 279 -19.37 -15.55 18.18
C MET A 279 -20.83 -15.13 17.93
N THR A 280 -21.76 -16.07 17.86
CA THR A 280 -23.19 -15.78 17.68
C THR A 280 -23.78 -15.09 18.90
N ALA A 281 -23.42 -15.50 20.12
CA ALA A 281 -23.83 -14.81 21.35
C ALA A 281 -23.29 -13.37 21.42
N ALA A 282 -22.14 -13.11 20.78
CA ALA A 282 -21.57 -11.78 20.64
C ALA A 282 -22.11 -10.97 19.44
N GLY A 283 -23.10 -11.50 18.71
CA GLY A 283 -23.81 -10.78 17.64
C GLY A 283 -23.30 -11.01 16.22
N VAL A 284 -22.43 -12.00 15.97
CA VAL A 284 -22.07 -12.39 14.60
C VAL A 284 -23.25 -13.15 13.96
N GLU A 285 -23.79 -12.63 12.85
CA GLU A 285 -24.97 -13.22 12.20
C GLU A 285 -24.71 -14.63 11.66
N ARG A 286 -23.55 -14.82 11.01
CA ARG A 286 -23.14 -16.11 10.43
C ARG A 286 -21.74 -16.48 10.93
N ALA A 287 -21.68 -17.26 11.99
CA ALA A 287 -20.43 -17.72 12.58
C ALA A 287 -20.12 -19.16 12.16
N SER A 288 -18.91 -19.41 11.67
CA SER A 288 -18.48 -20.76 11.26
C SER A 288 -17.12 -21.08 11.86
N ALA A 289 -16.90 -22.35 12.21
CA ALA A 289 -15.62 -22.84 12.73
C ALA A 289 -15.24 -24.15 12.05
N ARG A 290 -13.99 -24.24 11.56
CA ARG A 290 -13.50 -25.40 10.79
C ARG A 290 -12.06 -25.74 11.16
N MET A 291 -11.86 -26.88 11.81
CA MET A 291 -10.56 -27.35 12.27
C MET A 291 -10.19 -28.65 11.56
N GLN A 292 -8.99 -28.70 10.98
CA GLN A 292 -8.40 -29.92 10.41
C GLN A 292 -7.53 -30.64 11.44
N LEU A 293 -7.40 -31.96 11.33
CA LEU A 293 -6.39 -32.69 12.08
C LEU A 293 -5.01 -32.44 11.47
N ARG A 294 -3.96 -32.24 12.30
CA ARG A 294 -2.61 -31.90 11.79
C ARG A 294 -2.00 -32.95 10.86
N ASP A 295 -2.31 -34.23 11.09
CA ASP A 295 -1.67 -35.35 10.41
C ASP A 295 -2.64 -36.14 9.51
N ALA A 296 -3.83 -35.59 9.21
CA ALA A 296 -4.83 -36.24 8.37
C ALA A 296 -5.55 -35.23 7.47
N GLN A 297 -6.03 -35.67 6.31
CA GLN A 297 -6.95 -34.88 5.48
C GLN A 297 -8.41 -34.94 6.01
N ASP A 298 -8.56 -35.11 7.33
CA ASP A 298 -9.84 -35.25 8.02
C ASP A 298 -10.12 -34.02 8.89
N TRP A 299 -11.40 -33.75 9.09
CA TRP A 299 -11.86 -32.66 9.95
C TRP A 299 -11.81 -33.07 11.42
N ALA A 300 -11.16 -32.26 12.25
CA ALA A 300 -11.29 -32.34 13.70
C ALA A 300 -12.68 -31.86 14.15
N CYS A 301 -13.19 -30.81 13.50
CA CYS A 301 -14.59 -30.37 13.55
C CYS A 301 -14.88 -29.41 12.39
N ASN A 302 -16.13 -29.36 11.92
CA ASN A 302 -16.57 -28.43 10.87
C ASN A 302 -18.02 -28.04 11.15
N LEU A 303 -18.24 -26.79 11.52
CA LEU A 303 -19.55 -26.23 11.84
C LEU A 303 -19.78 -24.98 11.00
N ASN A 304 -20.79 -25.04 10.14
CA ASN A 304 -21.21 -23.97 9.26
C ASN A 304 -22.75 -23.89 9.31
N PRO A 305 -23.30 -23.24 10.34
CA PRO A 305 -24.74 -23.16 10.58
C PRO A 305 -25.48 -22.34 9.51
#